data_AF-A0A2W4LPL7-F1
#
_entry.id   AF-A0A2W4LPL7-F1
#
_cell.length_a   1.000
_cell.length_b   1.000
_cell.length_c   1.000
_cell.angle_alpha   90.00
_cell.angle_beta   90.00
_cell.angle_gamma   90.00
#
_symmetry.space_group_name_H-M   'P 1'
#
loop_
_entity.id
_entity.type
_entity.pdbx_description
1 polymer ?
#
loop_
_entity_poly.entity_id
_entity_poly.type
_entity_poly.pdbx_seq_one_letter_code
_entity_poly.pdbx_strand_id
1 'polypeptide(L)'
;MNAYRVFAQATPGTLDPAAIVRTATRFFAADVTVRRFRRPGPALDAGAELEVEVASRESGARGIVHVRARAATVADWEAARRAEARGRSAGMSLLAERCPAVWEITDAEAEPRAALTLAGVLAAVGLGPVLPPDESALFGVRGALERLERSSP
;
A
#
# COMPACT_ATOMS: atom_id res chain seq x y z
N MET A 1 -6.14 -3.44 -14.48
CA MET A 1 -5.77 -4.01 -13.17
C MET A 1 -6.06 -2.94 -12.14
N ASN A 2 -7.01 -3.19 -11.24
CA ASN A 2 -7.30 -2.30 -10.12
C ASN A 2 -6.32 -2.67 -8.99
N ALA A 3 -5.40 -1.79 -8.66
CA ALA A 3 -4.41 -2.04 -7.61
C ALA A 3 -4.14 -0.75 -6.84
N TYR A 4 -4.04 -0.84 -5.51
CA TYR A 4 -3.45 0.25 -4.74
C TYR A 4 -1.96 0.28 -5.03
N ARG A 5 -1.40 1.49 -5.17
CA ARG A 5 0.04 1.71 -5.25
C ARG A 5 0.48 2.49 -4.02
N VAL A 6 1.39 1.92 -3.26
CA VAL A 6 2.01 2.59 -2.12
C VAL A 6 3.42 3.00 -2.52
N PHE A 7 3.67 4.30 -2.54
CA PHE A 7 5.01 4.83 -2.73
C PHE A 7 5.80 4.63 -1.44
N ALA A 8 7.04 4.14 -1.56
CA ALA A 8 7.88 3.86 -0.41
C ALA A 8 9.28 4.45 -0.57
N GLN A 9 9.81 5.02 0.52
CA GLN A 9 11.19 5.47 0.66
C GLN A 9 12.20 4.32 0.84
N ALA A 10 11.71 3.08 0.86
CA ALA A 10 12.52 1.87 0.95
C ALA A 10 13.33 1.64 -0.33
N THR A 11 14.42 0.84 -0.22
CA THR A 11 15.16 0.39 -1.39
C THR A 11 14.25 -0.35 -2.38
N PRO A 12 14.34 -0.09 -3.70
CA PRO A 12 13.55 -0.79 -4.71
C PRO A 12 13.57 -2.30 -4.53
N GLY A 13 12.40 -2.93 -4.68
CA GLY A 13 12.25 -4.38 -4.59
C GLY A 13 12.34 -4.95 -3.17
N THR A 14 12.40 -4.14 -2.12
CA THR A 14 12.43 -4.62 -0.72
C THR A 14 11.06 -4.53 -0.05
N LEU A 15 10.81 -5.46 0.87
CA LEU A 15 9.70 -5.48 1.82
C LEU A 15 10.25 -6.00 3.16
N ASP A 16 9.76 -5.45 4.27
CA ASP A 16 10.03 -5.97 5.61
C ASP A 16 8.73 -6.57 6.19
N PRO A 17 8.51 -7.89 6.05
CA PRO A 17 7.30 -8.53 6.57
C PRO A 17 7.12 -8.32 8.08
N ALA A 18 8.22 -8.24 8.85
CA ALA A 18 8.15 -8.08 10.29
C ALA A 18 7.70 -6.66 10.66
N ALA A 19 8.17 -5.62 9.95
CA ALA A 19 7.66 -4.26 10.13
C ALA A 19 6.19 -4.13 9.74
N ILE A 20 5.76 -4.80 8.67
CA ILE A 20 4.36 -4.81 8.23
C ILE A 20 3.45 -5.38 9.32
N VAL A 21 3.79 -6.57 9.84
CA VAL A 21 2.99 -7.22 10.91
C VAL A 21 2.95 -6.34 12.16
N ARG A 22 4.10 -5.83 12.63
CA ARG A 22 4.15 -4.96 13.82
C ARG A 22 3.31 -3.69 13.65
N THR A 23 3.38 -3.05 12.49
CA THR A 23 2.64 -1.81 12.21
C THR A 23 1.14 -2.05 12.12
N ALA A 24 0.72 -3.17 11.50
CA ALA A 24 -0.69 -3.55 11.41
C ALA A 24 -1.33 -3.70 12.78
N THR A 25 -0.70 -4.46 13.68
CA THR A 25 -1.22 -4.67 15.03
C THR A 25 -1.22 -3.36 15.84
N ARG A 26 -0.15 -2.57 15.75
CA ARG A 26 0.02 -1.38 16.60
C ARG A 26 -0.86 -0.20 16.21
N PHE A 27 -1.08 0.04 14.92
CA PHE A 27 -1.68 1.28 14.43
C PHE A 27 -3.00 1.10 13.69
N PHE A 28 -3.33 -0.13 13.27
CA PHE A 28 -4.53 -0.41 12.46
C PHE A 28 -5.47 -1.42 13.11
N ALA A 29 -5.17 -1.89 14.33
CA ALA A 29 -5.92 -2.94 15.02
C ALA A 29 -6.24 -4.12 14.08
N ALA A 30 -5.25 -4.49 13.27
CA ALA A 30 -5.36 -5.51 12.24
C ALA A 30 -4.34 -6.63 12.49
N ASP A 31 -4.81 -7.86 12.37
CA ASP A 31 -4.00 -9.06 12.33
C ASP A 31 -3.57 -9.30 10.88
N VAL A 32 -2.25 -9.28 10.65
CA VAL A 32 -1.65 -9.59 9.35
C VAL A 32 -0.81 -10.85 9.51
N THR A 33 -1.14 -11.89 8.76
CA THR A 33 -0.39 -13.14 8.72
C THR A 33 0.29 -13.29 7.37
N VAL A 34 1.62 -13.42 7.37
CA VAL A 34 2.38 -13.68 6.15
C VAL A 34 2.19 -15.13 5.74
N ARG A 35 1.53 -15.37 4.61
CA ARG A 35 1.29 -16.70 4.05
C ARG A 35 2.46 -17.14 3.18
N ARG A 36 2.99 -16.22 2.38
CA ARG A 36 4.15 -16.45 1.52
C ARG A 36 4.99 -15.19 1.41
N PHE A 37 6.31 -15.35 1.46
CA PHE A 37 7.25 -14.26 1.18
C PHE A 37 8.34 -14.74 0.24
N ARG A 38 8.50 -14.04 -0.87
CA ARG A 38 9.57 -14.24 -1.84
C ARG A 38 10.47 -13.00 -1.81
N ARG A 39 11.73 -13.21 -1.48
CA ARG A 39 12.76 -12.16 -1.56
C ARG A 39 13.01 -11.76 -3.02
N PRO A 40 13.49 -10.52 -3.25
CA PRO A 40 13.89 -10.11 -4.59
C PRO A 40 14.93 -11.09 -5.16
N GLY A 41 14.76 -11.42 -6.44
CA GLY A 41 15.67 -12.30 -7.16
C GLY A 41 16.96 -11.60 -7.56
N PRO A 42 17.92 -12.31 -8.18
CA PRO A 42 19.16 -11.70 -8.67
C PRO A 42 18.95 -10.82 -9.91
N ALA A 43 17.81 -10.92 -10.60
CA ALA A 43 17.48 -10.04 -11.72
C ALA A 43 17.19 -8.62 -11.22
N LEU A 44 17.67 -7.61 -11.94
CA LEU A 44 17.57 -6.18 -11.62
C LEU A 44 16.14 -5.70 -11.35
N ASP A 45 15.16 -6.38 -11.94
CA ASP A 45 13.74 -6.07 -11.97
C ASP A 45 12.89 -7.06 -11.15
N ALA A 46 13.52 -8.06 -10.52
CA ALA A 46 12.84 -8.99 -9.62
C ALA A 46 12.70 -8.39 -8.22
N GLY A 47 11.59 -7.71 -7.95
CA GLY A 47 11.28 -7.24 -6.60
C GLY A 47 10.67 -8.30 -5.68
N ALA A 48 10.58 -7.99 -4.38
CA ALA A 48 9.95 -8.86 -3.39
C ALA A 48 8.46 -9.06 -3.69
N GLU A 49 7.96 -10.26 -3.39
CA GLU A 49 6.54 -10.59 -3.45
C GLU A 49 6.09 -11.10 -2.07
N LEU A 50 4.90 -10.70 -1.66
CA LEU A 50 4.34 -11.03 -0.36
C LEU A 50 2.85 -11.36 -0.52
N GLU A 51 2.44 -12.50 0.00
CA GLU A 51 1.04 -12.87 0.15
C GLU A 51 0.71 -12.82 1.64
N VAL A 52 -0.30 -12.04 2.00
CA VAL A 52 -0.74 -11.88 3.38
C VAL A 52 -2.23 -12.13 3.52
N GLU A 53 -2.60 -12.73 4.63
CA GLU A 53 -3.98 -12.70 5.11
C GLU A 53 -4.15 -11.51 6.05
N VAL A 54 -5.19 -10.71 5.81
CA VAL A 54 -5.58 -9.56 6.62
C VAL A 54 -6.89 -9.88 7.33
N ALA A 55 -6.95 -9.60 8.63
CA ALA A 55 -8.17 -9.64 9.42
C ALA A 55 -8.21 -8.44 10.38
N SER A 56 -9.30 -7.69 10.43
CA SER A 56 -9.52 -6.67 11.46
C SER A 56 -10.98 -6.68 11.90
N ARG A 57 -11.19 -6.79 13.21
CA ARG A 57 -12.54 -6.71 13.78
C ARG A 57 -13.10 -5.30 13.77
N GLU A 58 -12.24 -4.30 13.91
CA GLU A 58 -12.64 -2.89 13.99
C GLU A 58 -13.08 -2.34 12.64
N SER A 59 -12.30 -2.58 11.59
CA SER A 59 -12.67 -2.17 10.23
C SER A 59 -13.52 -3.20 9.50
N GLY A 60 -13.71 -4.40 10.08
CA GLY A 60 -14.35 -5.53 9.43
C GLY A 60 -13.59 -6.09 8.23
N ALA A 61 -12.34 -5.67 8.00
CA ALA A 61 -11.53 -6.12 6.87
C ALA A 61 -11.19 -7.61 6.96
N ARG A 62 -11.43 -8.37 5.88
CA ARG A 62 -10.96 -9.76 5.77
C ARG A 62 -10.54 -10.13 4.34
N GLY A 63 -9.42 -10.82 4.17
CA GLY A 63 -9.05 -11.40 2.88
C GLY A 63 -7.57 -11.68 2.68
N ILE A 64 -7.25 -12.35 1.57
CA ILE A 64 -5.87 -12.61 1.13
C ILE A 64 -5.48 -11.55 0.10
N VAL A 65 -4.36 -10.88 0.36
CA VAL A 65 -3.89 -9.75 -0.43
C VAL A 65 -2.46 -10.03 -0.89
N HIS A 66 -2.18 -9.69 -2.16
CA HIS A 66 -0.86 -9.85 -2.76
C HIS A 66 -0.17 -8.51 -2.91
N VAL A 67 1.08 -8.44 -2.51
CA VAL A 67 1.93 -7.26 -2.62
C VAL A 67 3.14 -7.59 -3.48
N ARG A 68 3.41 -6.76 -4.48
CA ARG A 68 4.64 -6.80 -5.26
C ARG A 68 5.41 -5.50 -5.10
N ALA A 69 6.67 -5.58 -4.69
CA ALA A 69 7.57 -4.45 -4.69
C ALA A 69 8.26 -4.31 -6.05
N ARG A 70 8.46 -3.08 -6.51
CA ARG A 70 9.26 -2.76 -7.69
C ARG A 70 9.84 -1.36 -7.58
N ALA A 71 10.75 -1.03 -8.49
CA ALA A 71 11.19 0.36 -8.67
C ALA A 71 10.01 1.24 -9.11
N ALA A 72 9.98 2.46 -8.59
CA ALA A 72 9.09 3.50 -9.08
C ALA A 72 9.49 3.91 -10.50
N THR A 73 8.50 4.26 -11.32
CA THR A 73 8.70 4.72 -12.69
C THR A 73 8.18 6.15 -12.84
N VAL A 74 8.59 6.82 -13.93
CA VAL A 74 8.05 8.15 -14.28
C VAL A 74 6.53 8.12 -14.39
N ALA A 75 5.96 7.04 -14.94
CA ALA A 75 4.51 6.88 -15.07
C ALA A 75 3.78 6.83 -13.71
N ASP A 76 4.43 6.29 -12.67
CA ASP A 76 3.87 6.29 -11.32
C ASP A 76 3.79 7.71 -10.75
N TRP A 77 4.87 8.48 -10.89
CA TRP A 77 4.92 9.86 -10.42
C TRP A 77 3.93 10.76 -11.16
N GLU A 78 3.78 10.58 -12.47
CA GLU A 78 2.75 11.28 -13.25
C GLU A 78 1.33 10.91 -12.80
N ALA A 79 1.07 9.64 -12.49
CA ALA A 79 -0.21 9.21 -11.95
C ALA A 79 -0.48 9.85 -10.57
N ALA A 80 0.53 9.94 -9.72
CA ALA A 80 0.45 10.64 -8.44
C ALA A 80 0.12 12.13 -8.62
N ARG A 81 0.80 12.83 -9.54
CA ARG A 81 0.51 14.24 -9.86
C ARG A 81 -0.92 14.44 -10.35
N ARG A 82 -1.41 13.56 -11.24
CA ARG A 82 -2.80 13.63 -11.73
C ARG A 82 -3.82 13.40 -10.62
N ALA A 83 -3.59 12.41 -9.75
CA ALA A 83 -4.45 12.12 -8.62
C ALA A 83 -4.47 13.27 -7.60
N GLU A 84 -3.33 13.91 -7.35
CA GLU A 84 -3.27 15.10 -6.49
C GLU A 84 -4.10 16.26 -7.05
N ALA A 85 -3.95 16.56 -8.35
CA ALA A 85 -4.73 17.59 -9.03
C ALA A 85 -6.25 17.35 -8.94
N ARG A 86 -6.68 16.07 -9.00
CA ARG A 86 -8.09 15.69 -8.82
C ARG A 86 -8.56 15.84 -7.37
N GLY A 87 -7.76 15.39 -6.42
CA GLY A 87 -8.12 15.31 -4.99
C GLY A 87 -8.11 16.62 -4.22
N ARG A 88 -7.62 17.72 -4.82
CA ARG A 88 -7.45 19.04 -4.17
C ARG A 88 -6.63 18.99 -2.86
N SER A 89 -5.76 18.00 -2.75
CA SER A 89 -4.73 17.91 -1.70
C SER A 89 -3.42 18.45 -2.28
N ALA A 90 -2.47 18.90 -1.46
CA ALA A 90 -1.21 19.44 -1.92
C ALA A 90 -0.02 18.77 -1.22
N GLY A 91 1.04 18.48 -1.97
CA GLY A 91 2.35 18.06 -1.47
C GLY A 91 2.60 16.55 -1.41
N MET A 92 1.58 15.71 -1.65
CA MET A 92 1.72 14.25 -1.72
C MET A 92 2.39 13.79 -3.01
N SER A 93 2.19 14.49 -4.14
CA SER A 93 2.87 14.14 -5.40
C SER A 93 4.40 14.35 -5.30
N LEU A 94 4.83 15.45 -4.66
CA LEU A 94 6.25 15.72 -4.39
C LEU A 94 6.86 14.68 -3.43
N LEU A 95 6.08 14.17 -2.48
CA LEU A 95 6.52 13.06 -1.63
C LEU A 95 6.65 11.76 -2.43
N ALA A 96 5.70 11.47 -3.32
CA ALA A 96 5.75 10.31 -4.21
C ALA A 96 7.01 10.31 -5.10
N GLU A 97 7.42 11.46 -5.62
CA GLU A 97 8.64 11.61 -6.42
C GLU A 97 9.94 11.30 -5.65
N ARG A 98 9.91 11.40 -4.32
CA ARG A 98 11.05 11.04 -3.45
C ARG A 98 11.09 9.55 -3.10
N CYS A 99 10.08 8.79 -3.50
CA CYS A 99 9.98 7.36 -3.22
C CYS A 99 10.57 6.57 -4.39
N PRO A 100 11.71 5.88 -4.21
CA PRO A 100 12.33 5.09 -5.28
C PRO A 100 11.59 3.75 -5.51
N ALA A 101 10.69 3.35 -4.62
CA ALA A 101 9.93 2.11 -4.71
C ALA A 101 8.42 2.34 -4.78
N VAL A 102 7.74 1.41 -5.45
CA VAL A 102 6.28 1.26 -5.41
C VAL A 102 5.95 -0.16 -4.96
N TRP A 103 5.02 -0.28 -4.03
CA TRP A 103 4.42 -1.54 -3.61
C TRP A 103 3.01 -1.61 -4.16
N GLU A 104 2.78 -2.54 -5.08
CA GLU A 104 1.51 -2.77 -5.75
C GLU A 104 0.72 -3.80 -4.96
N ILE A 105 -0.49 -3.43 -4.55
CA ILE A 105 -1.42 -4.30 -3.84
C ILE A 105 -2.49 -4.76 -4.81
N THR A 106 -2.60 -6.06 -5.02
CA THR A 106 -3.60 -6.69 -5.87
C THR A 106 -4.48 -7.63 -5.05
N ASP A 107 -5.78 -7.58 -5.32
CA ASP A 107 -6.83 -8.31 -4.60
C ASP A 107 -7.77 -9.01 -5.57
N ALA A 108 -7.37 -10.14 -6.14
CA ALA A 108 -8.29 -10.91 -6.99
C ALA A 108 -9.52 -11.42 -6.19
N GLU A 109 -9.39 -11.62 -4.87
CA GLU A 109 -10.40 -12.25 -4.02
C GLU A 109 -10.61 -11.56 -2.66
N ALA A 110 -9.88 -10.48 -2.35
CA ALA A 110 -9.98 -9.82 -1.05
C ALA A 110 -11.15 -8.84 -1.00
N GLU A 111 -11.74 -8.66 0.18
CA GLU A 111 -12.66 -7.55 0.38
C GLU A 111 -11.89 -6.22 0.22
N PRO A 112 -12.51 -5.16 -0.37
CA PRO A 112 -11.84 -3.88 -0.58
C PRO A 112 -11.23 -3.28 0.70
N ARG A 113 -11.82 -3.56 1.86
CA ARG A 113 -11.31 -3.12 3.17
C ARG A 113 -9.99 -3.79 3.54
N ALA A 114 -9.74 -5.03 3.13
CA ALA A 114 -8.46 -5.71 3.38
C ALA A 114 -7.32 -5.06 2.59
N ALA A 115 -7.55 -4.78 1.30
CA ALA A 115 -6.58 -4.07 0.46
C ALA A 115 -6.32 -2.65 0.97
N LEU A 116 -7.37 -1.91 1.35
CA LEU A 116 -7.24 -0.57 1.95
C LEU A 116 -6.49 -0.59 3.29
N THR A 117 -6.80 -1.56 4.17
CA THR A 117 -6.11 -1.75 5.46
C THR A 117 -4.62 -1.96 5.22
N LEU A 118 -4.27 -2.89 4.32
CA LEU A 118 -2.88 -3.15 3.99
C LEU A 118 -2.20 -1.95 3.34
N ALA A 119 -2.89 -1.20 2.47
CA ALA A 119 -2.35 0.02 1.88
C ALA A 119 -1.98 1.06 2.94
N GLY A 120 -2.82 1.25 3.96
CA GLY A 120 -2.52 2.11 5.10
C GLY A 120 -1.30 1.63 5.90
N VAL A 121 -1.23 0.33 6.21
CA VAL A 121 -0.09 -0.29 6.91
C VAL A 121 1.20 -0.07 6.12
N LEU A 122 1.17 -0.37 4.83
CA LEU A 122 2.30 -0.19 3.93
C LEU A 122 2.70 1.29 3.83
N ALA A 123 1.77 2.23 3.79
CA ALA A 123 2.11 3.66 3.81
C ALA A 123 2.83 4.08 5.10
N ALA A 124 2.43 3.51 6.24
CA ALA A 124 3.09 3.74 7.53
C ALA A 124 4.51 3.15 7.58
N VAL A 125 4.72 1.98 6.98
CA VAL A 125 6.05 1.34 6.88
C VAL A 125 6.94 2.04 5.86
N GLY A 126 6.41 2.30 4.67
CA GLY A 126 7.14 2.85 3.52
C GLY A 126 7.32 4.36 3.56
N LEU A 127 6.64 5.07 4.47
CA LEU A 127 6.71 6.53 4.64
C LEU A 127 6.40 7.29 3.35
N GLY A 128 5.40 6.84 2.59
CA GLY A 128 4.96 7.49 1.37
C GLY A 128 3.46 7.40 1.14
N PRO A 129 2.95 8.10 0.12
CA PRO A 129 1.52 8.19 -0.15
C PRO A 129 0.99 6.91 -0.81
N VAL A 130 -0.32 6.74 -0.70
CA VAL A 130 -1.11 5.73 -1.39
C VAL A 130 -1.86 6.37 -2.54
N LEU A 131 -1.78 5.74 -3.71
CA LEU A 131 -2.59 6.01 -4.88
C LEU A 131 -3.66 4.91 -5.01
N PRO A 132 -4.96 5.24 -4.88
CA PRO A 132 -6.03 4.25 -5.01
C PRO A 132 -6.15 3.71 -6.45
N PRO A 133 -6.84 2.56 -6.65
CA PRO A 133 -7.05 1.96 -7.96
C PRO A 133 -7.74 2.86 -8.97
N ASP A 134 -8.69 3.69 -8.51
CA ASP A 134 -9.43 4.66 -9.32
C ASP A 134 -8.63 5.95 -9.57
N GLU A 135 -7.42 6.04 -9.01
CA GLU A 135 -6.55 7.20 -9.03
C GLU A 135 -7.23 8.52 -8.56
N SER A 136 -8.29 8.43 -7.76
CA SER A 136 -9.13 9.57 -7.38
C SER A 136 -8.35 10.65 -6.63
N ALA A 137 -7.80 10.31 -5.47
CA ALA A 137 -7.02 11.21 -4.63
C ALA A 137 -5.93 10.44 -3.87
N LEU A 138 -4.71 10.97 -3.85
CA LEU A 138 -3.64 10.47 -3.00
C LEU A 138 -4.03 10.59 -1.52
N PHE A 139 -3.57 9.66 -0.70
CA PHE A 139 -3.73 9.73 0.75
C PHE A 139 -2.55 9.12 1.49
N GLY A 140 -2.27 9.63 2.69
CA GLY A 140 -1.34 8.99 3.63
C GLY A 140 -2.09 8.11 4.64
N VAL A 141 -1.38 7.68 5.68
CA VAL A 141 -1.89 6.83 6.78
C VAL A 141 -3.21 7.36 7.35
N ARG A 142 -3.28 8.64 7.73
CA ARG A 142 -4.50 9.25 8.26
C ARG A 142 -5.68 9.13 7.28
N GLY A 143 -5.45 9.39 6.00
CA GLY A 143 -6.50 9.30 5.00
C GLY A 143 -6.95 7.86 4.72
N ALA A 144 -6.10 6.86 5.00
CA ALA A 144 -6.49 5.45 4.97
C ALA A 144 -7.43 5.12 6.15
N LEU A 145 -7.06 5.55 7.37
CA LEU A 145 -7.88 5.38 8.58
C LEU A 145 -9.27 6.03 8.42
N GLU A 146 -9.33 7.30 7.98
CA GLU A 146 -10.60 8.00 7.73
C GLU A 146 -11.47 7.31 6.66
N ARG A 147 -10.88 6.58 5.71
CA ARG A 147 -11.62 5.81 4.70
C ARG A 147 -12.14 4.50 5.29
N LEU A 148 -11.36 3.84 6.14
CA LEU A 148 -11.80 2.63 6.85
C LEU A 148 -12.97 2.94 7.78
N GLU A 149 -12.87 4.02 8.57
CA GLU A 149 -13.94 4.48 9.47
C GLU A 149 -15.25 4.80 8.72
N ARG A 150 -15.17 5.54 7.61
CA ARG A 150 -16.36 5.85 6.78
C ARG A 150 -16.94 4.64 6.08
N SER A 151 -16.12 3.61 5.89
CA SER A 151 -16.56 2.37 5.28
C SER A 151 -17.17 1.44 6.31
N SER A 152 -17.05 1.67 7.62
CA SER A 152 -17.61 0.82 8.68
C SER A 152 -19.14 0.70 8.56
N PRO A 153 -19.71 -0.49 8.82
CA PRO A 153 -21.14 -0.76 8.68
C PRO A 153 -21.98 -0.05 9.74
#